data_AF-A0A3B9YX84-F1
#
_entry.id   AF-A0A3B9YX84-F1
#
_cell.length_a   1.000
_cell.length_b   1.000
_cell.length_c   1.000
_cell.angle_alpha   90.00
_cell.angle_beta   90.00
_cell.angle_gamma   90.00
#
_symmetry.space_group_name_H-M   'P 1'
#
loop_
_entity.id
_entity.type
_entity.pdbx_description
1 polymer ?
#
loop_
_entity_poly.entity_id
_entity_poly.type
_entity_poly.pdbx_seq_one_letter_code
_entity_poly.pdbx_strand_id
1 'polypeptide(L)' 'MGERVFKILTGPQWALWVEQGVSLGSPADWRDGFIHFSAAHQVSRTLAK' A
#
# COMPACT_ATOMS: atom_id res chain seq x y z
N MET A 1 16.00 9.53 13.22
CA MET A 1 15.26 8.26 12.97
C MET A 1 14.16 8.57 11.98
N GLY A 2 14.12 7.91 10.82
CA GLY A 2 13.10 8.17 9.79
C GLY A 2 11.71 7.68 10.21
N GLU A 3 10.66 8.36 9.74
CA GLU A 3 9.28 7.96 9.98
C GLU A 3 8.93 6.72 9.14
N ARG A 4 8.27 5.73 9.76
CA ARG A 4 7.83 4.51 9.06
C ARG A 4 6.49 4.76 8.39
N VAL A 5 6.40 4.36 7.12
CA VAL A 5 5.16 4.36 6.35
C VAL A 5 4.73 2.94 6.03
N PHE A 6 3.43 2.73 5.85
CA PHE A 6 2.80 1.43 5.67
C PHE A 6 1.97 1.42 4.39
N LYS A 7 2.00 0.30 3.68
CA LYS A 7 1.12 0.01 2.55
C LYS A 7 0.23 -1.17 2.90
N ILE A 8 -1.08 -0.99 2.81
CA ILE A 8 -2.05 -2.08 2.97
C ILE A 8 -2.23 -2.75 1.60
N LEU A 9 -2.13 -4.07 1.57
CA LEU A 9 -2.28 -4.89 0.37
C LEU A 9 -3.18 -6.07 0.67
N THR A 10 -3.95 -6.50 -0.34
CA THR A 10 -4.61 -7.81 -0.30
C THR A 10 -3.57 -8.92 -0.46
N GLY A 11 -3.93 -10.15 -0.06
CA GLY A 11 -3.06 -11.33 -0.25
C GLY A 11 -2.56 -11.49 -1.70
N PRO A 12 -3.42 -11.40 -2.73
CA PRO A 12 -2.98 -11.45 -4.12
C PRO A 12 -2.04 -10.31 -4.53
N GLN A 13 -2.28 -9.08 -4.06
CA GLN A 13 -1.40 -7.95 -4.35
C GLN A 13 -0.01 -8.15 -3.73
N TRP A 14 0.04 -8.71 -2.52
CA TRP A 14 1.30 -9.06 -1.87
C TRP A 14 2.04 -10.16 -2.63
N ALA A 15 1.36 -11.26 -2.98
CA ALA A 15 1.96 -12.36 -3.73
C ALA A 15 2.56 -11.89 -5.06
N LEU A 16 1.82 -11.07 -5.81
CA LEU A 16 2.30 -10.50 -7.07
C LEU A 16 3.52 -9.61 -6.87
N TRP A 17 3.53 -8.77 -5.82
CA TRP A 17 4.71 -7.94 -5.54
C TRP A 17 5.93 -8.79 -5.20
N VAL A 18 5.78 -9.81 -4.36
CA VAL A 18 6.87 -10.73 -4.03
C VAL A 18 7.42 -11.43 -5.29
N GLU A 19 6.54 -11.86 -6.19
CA GLU A 19 6.92 -12.52 -7.45
C GLU A 19 7.63 -11.57 -8.42
N GLN A 20 7.10 -10.38 -8.62
CA GLN A 20 7.58 -9.43 -9.64
C GLN A 20 8.72 -8.54 -9.14
N GLY A 21 8.95 -8.48 -7.83
CA GLY A 21 9.91 -7.57 -7.18
C GLY A 21 9.49 -6.09 -7.21
N VAL A 22 8.40 -5.75 -7.89
CA VAL A 22 7.86 -4.39 -8.00
C VAL A 22 6.36 -4.39 -7.72
N SER A 23 5.89 -3.39 -6.96
CA SER A 23 4.46 -3.17 -6.77
C SER A 23 3.96 -2.27 -7.89
N LEU A 24 2.95 -2.76 -8.61
CA LEU A 24 2.27 -1.96 -9.63
C LEU A 24 1.22 -1.00 -9.01
N GLY A 25 1.00 -1.04 -7.70
CA GLY A 25 -0.07 -0.27 -7.06
C GLY A 25 -1.46 -0.89 -7.20
N SER A 26 -2.37 -0.42 -6.35
CA SER A 26 -3.79 -0.78 -6.34
C SER A 26 -4.58 0.05 -7.35
N PRO A 27 -5.82 -0.34 -7.71
CA PRO A 27 -6.65 0.46 -8.63
C PRO A 27 -6.83 1.93 -8.21
N ALA A 28 -6.86 2.22 -6.90
CA ALA A 28 -6.90 3.59 -6.39
C ALA A 28 -5.60 4.36 -6.69
N ASP A 29 -4.45 3.69 -6.53
CA ASP A 29 -3.15 4.30 -6.83
C ASP A 29 -3.02 4.66 -8.32
N TRP A 30 -3.53 3.80 -9.22
CA TRP A 30 -3.55 4.06 -10.65
C TRP A 30 -4.46 5.24 -11.02
N ARG A 31 -5.67 5.30 -10.45
CA ARG A 31 -6.61 6.39 -10.68
C ARG A 31 -6.04 7.74 -10.23
N ASP A 32 -5.37 7.74 -9.08
CA ASP A 32 -4.91 8.97 -8.43
C ASP A 32 -3.48 9.36 -8.87
N GLY A 33 -2.76 8.46 -9.56
CA GLY A 33 -1.45 8.71 -10.18
C GLY A 33 -0.25 8.55 -9.23
N PHE A 34 -0.44 7.99 -8.04
CA PHE A 34 0.64 7.75 -7.06
C PHE A 34 0.30 6.62 -6.06
N ILE A 35 1.33 6.05 -5.43
CA ILE A 35 1.15 4.99 -4.42
C ILE A 35 0.77 5.61 -3.07
N HIS A 36 -0.41 5.24 -2.56
CA HIS A 36 -0.86 5.64 -1.23
C HIS A 36 -0.09 4.90 -0.14
N PHE A 37 0.53 5.64 0.76
CA PHE A 37 1.07 5.12 2.01
C PHE A 37 0.31 5.72 3.20
N SER A 38 0.37 5.06 4.34
CA SER A 38 -0.20 5.52 5.61
C SER A 38 0.91 5.65 6.65
N ALA A 39 0.87 6.72 7.45
CA ALA A 39 1.63 6.77 8.69
C ALA A 39 1.07 5.75 9.70
N ALA A 40 1.86 5.40 10.72
CA ALA A 40 1.49 4.38 11.73
C ALA A 40 0.08 4.62 12.33
N HIS A 41 -0.21 5.87 12.71
CA HIS A 41 -1.49 6.24 13.33
C HIS A 41 -2.68 6.23 12.36
N GLN A 42 -2.44 6.15 11.03
CA GLN A 42 -3.49 6.13 10.02
C GLN A 42 -3.91 4.71 9.65
N VAL A 43 -3.06 3.70 9.87
CA VAL A 43 -3.25 2.32 9.38
C VAL A 43 -4.61 1.74 9.74
N SER A 44 -5.01 1.79 11.02
CA SER A 44 -6.29 1.21 11.46
C SER A 44 -7.50 1.85 10.80
N ARG A 45 -7.47 3.18 10.60
CA ARG A 45 -8.55 3.89 9.89
C ARG A 45 -8.55 3.56 8.41
N THR A 46 -7.38 3.53 7.77
CA THR A 46 -7.25 3.21 6.34
C THR A 46 -7.72 1.80 6.05
N LEU A 47 -7.46 0.84 6.95
CA LEU A 47 -7.90 -0.56 6.81
C LEU A 47 -9.43 -0.71 6.93
N ALA A 48 -10.09 0.13 7.72
CA ALA A 48 -11.52 0.07 7.96
C ALA A 48 -12.37 0.79 6.89
N LYS A 49 -11.75 1.54 5.98
CA LYS A 49 -12.41 2.30 4.90
C LYS A 49 -12.60 1.44 3.68
#